data_AF-A0A644YZ02-F1
#
_entry.id   AF-A0A644YZ02-F1
#
_cell.length_a   1.000
_cell.length_b   1.000
_cell.length_c   1.000
_cell.angle_alpha   90.00
_cell.angle_beta   90.00
_cell.angle_gamma   90.00
#
_symmetry.space_group_name_H-M   'P 1'
#
loop_
_entity.id
_entity.type
_entity.pdbx_description
1 polymer ?
#
loop_
_entity_poly.entity_id
_entity_poly.type
_entity_poly.pdbx_seq_one_letter_code
_entity_poly.pdbx_strand_id
1 'polypeptide(L)' 'MIQTLANRIIEITPNGIMDRKTTLDEYLENKDIQAQLKEMYKDAK' A
#
# COMPACT_ATOMS: atom_id res chain seq x y z
N MET A 1 -19.52 4.92 7.77
CA MET A 1 -18.13 5.40 7.97
C MET A 1 -17.37 4.31 8.70
N ILE A 2 -16.49 3.60 8.00
CA ILE A 2 -15.54 2.70 8.66
C ILE A 2 -14.32 3.56 8.99
N GLN A 3 -14.28 4.16 10.18
CA GLN A 3 -13.05 4.74 10.70
C GLN A 3 -12.22 3.59 11.27
N THR A 4 -11.41 2.97 10.42
CA THR A 4 -10.43 1.99 10.90
C THR A 4 -9.23 2.76 11.41
N LEU A 5 -8.92 2.60 12.70
CA LEU A 5 -7.64 3.00 13.30
C LEU A 5 -6.53 2.06 12.79
N ALA A 6 -6.39 1.93 11.47
CA ALA A 6 -5.32 1.18 10.86
C ALA A 6 -4.06 2.05 10.93
N ASN A 7 -3.15 1.72 11.85
CA ASN A 7 -1.87 2.42 11.99
C ASN A 7 -0.73 1.72 11.24
N ARG A 8 -1.02 0.60 10.56
CA ARG A 8 -0.06 -0.16 9.75
C ARG A 8 -0.75 -0.84 8.58
N ILE A 9 -0.27 -0.54 7.38
CA ILE A 9 -0.66 -1.17 6.13
C ILE A 9 0.45 -2.13 5.72
N ILE A 10 0.10 -3.38 5.44
CA ILE A 10 1.02 -4.41 4.95
C ILE A 10 0.42 -4.92 3.64
N GLU A 11 1.06 -4.58 2.53
CA GLU A 11 0.66 -5.03 1.20
C GLU A 11 1.61 -6.11 0.70
N ILE A 12 1.05 -7.24 0.31
CA ILE A 12 1.79 -8.39 -0.19
C ILE A 12 1.62 -8.41 -1.70
N THR A 13 2.71 -8.14 -2.40
CA THR A 13 2.77 -8.16 -3.85
C THR A 13 3.58 -9.38 -4.32
N PRO A 14 3.47 -9.80 -5.59
CA PRO A 14 4.25 -10.91 -6.13
C PRO A 14 5.77 -10.70 -6.05
N ASN A 15 6.21 -9.44 -6.07
CA ASN A 15 7.63 -9.06 -6.03
C ASN A 15 8.14 -8.70 -4.63
N GLY A 16 7.30 -8.79 -3.60
CA GLY A 16 7.72 -8.51 -2.23
C GLY A 16 6.61 -7.95 -1.34
N ILE A 17 7.00 -7.60 -0.11
CA ILE A 17 6.08 -7.12 0.92
C ILE A 17 6.40 -5.64 1.17
N MET A 18 5.37 -4.79 1.13
CA MET A 18 5.47 -3.39 1.53
C MET A 18 4.76 -3.20 2.87
N ASP A 19 5.53 -2.84 3.90
CA ASP A 19 4.97 -2.47 5.19
C ASP A 19 5.16 -0.98 5.48
N ARG A 20 4.08 -0.29 5.82
CA ARG A 20 4.11 1.13 6.18
C ARG A 20 3.23 1.41 7.37
N LYS A 21 3.71 2.24 8.29
CA LYS A 21 2.94 2.75 9.42
C LYS A 21 2.29 4.07 9.05
N THR A 22 1.11 3.99 8.45
CA THR A 22 0.33 5.15 8.00
C THR A 22 -1.15 4.84 8.19
N THR A 23 -1.99 5.87 8.15
CA THR A 23 -3.44 5.69 8.13
C THR A 23 -3.92 5.21 6.76
N LEU A 24 -5.09 4.56 6.72
CA LEU A 24 -5.66 4.04 5.48
C LEU A 24 -5.94 5.17 4.47
N ASP A 25 -6.48 6.31 4.93
CA ASP A 25 -6.72 7.48 4.08
C ASP A 25 -5.42 7.99 3.44
N GLU A 26 -4.39 8.25 4.26
CA GLU A 26 -3.11 8.72 3.75
C GLU A 26 -2.45 7.72 2.80
N TYR A 27 -2.60 6.43 3.05
CA TYR A 27 -2.08 5.39 2.16
C TYR A 27 -2.75 5.41 0.78
N LEU A 28 -4.08 5.61 0.75
CA LEU A 28 -4.86 5.65 -0.48
C LEU A 28 -4.64 6.96 -1.26
N GLU A 29 -4.44 8.08 -0.55
CA GLU A 29 -4.18 9.38 -1.18
C GLU A 29 -2.73 9.54 -1.67
N ASN A 30 -1.79 8.75 -1.15
CA ASN A 30 -0.38 8.85 -1.51
C ASN A 30 -0.09 8.24 -2.89
N LYS A 31 0.03 9.12 -3.89
CA LYS A 31 0.31 8.76 -5.29
C LYS A 31 1.65 8.05 -5.51
N ASP A 32 2.65 8.32 -4.66
CA ASP A 32 3.97 7.68 -4.76
C ASP A 32 3.88 6.21 -4.37
N ILE A 33 3.20 5.91 -3.25
CA ILE A 33 2.92 4.53 -2.84
C ILE A 33 2.15 3.79 -3.92
N GLN A 34 1.11 4.41 -4.49
CA GLN A 34 0.33 3.80 -5.58
C GLN A 34 1.17 3.54 -6.84
N ALA A 35 2.17 4.38 -7.13
CA ALA A 35 3.11 4.16 -8.23
C ALA A 35 4.03 2.97 -7.95
N GLN A 36 4.64 2.93 -6.76
CA GLN A 36 5.51 1.82 -6.34
C GLN A 36 4.76 0.48 -6.35
N LEU A 37 3.52 0.44 -5.83
CA LEU A 37 2.69 -0.76 -5.87
C LEU A 37 2.42 -1.21 -7.30
N LYS A 38 2.07 -0.29 -8.20
CA LYS A 38 1.85 -0.62 -9.62
C LYS A 38 3.09 -1.24 -10.26
N GLU A 39 4.28 -0.80 -9.90
CA GLU A 39 5.53 -1.42 -10.36
C GLU A 39 5.71 -2.82 -9.73
N MET A 40 5.49 -2.96 -8.43
CA MET A 40 5.56 -4.25 -7.73
C MET A 40 4.55 -5.28 -8.23
N TYR A 41 3.40 -4.87 -8.75
CA TYR A 41 2.43 -5.76 -9.40
C TYR A 41 2.72 -6.02 -10.89
N LYS A 42 3.45 -5.13 -11.57
CA LYS A 42 3.74 -5.24 -13.02
C LYS A 42 4.75 -6.33 -13.36
N ASP A 43 5.71 -6.59 -12.49
CA ASP A 43 6.74 -7.62 -12.72
C ASP A 43 6.22 -9.06 -12.53
N ALA A 44 4.94 -9.23 -12.17
CA ALA A 44 4.29 -10.54 -12.07
C ALA A 44 3.86 -11.10 -13.44
N LYS A 45 4.70 -10.95 -14.47
CA LYS A 45 4.43 -11.42 -15.82
C LYS A 45 5.01 -12.81 -16.07
#